data_AF-A0A2E7M8P8-F1
#
_entry.id   AF-A0A2E7M8P8-F1
#
_cell.length_a   1.000
_cell.length_b   1.000
_cell.length_c   1.000
_cell.angle_alpha   90.00
_cell.angle_beta   90.00
_cell.angle_gamma   90.00
#
_symmetry.space_group_name_H-M   'P 1'
#
loop_
_entity.id
_entity.type
_entity.pdbx_description
1 polymer ?
#
loop_
_entity_poly.entity_id
_entity_poly.type
_entity_poly.pdbx_seq_one_letter_code
_entity_poly.pdbx_strand_id
1 'polypeptide(L)'
;MASEPRGRSHPDRYRRAQRPARARGGGERRLRRADRVFQPDPLLQTELQRARRQGAPFALIMLDLDHFKSINDTHGHLCGDAVLAAVGQRIRDILRNSDTKCRYGGEEFMVLLPDTPRPGALHVAESLRAQLAEVDVTWNGEKVPVTASVGLAMAMEKEVDPMPLIGRADAALYRAKHGGRNQVCETEIPEPPAAEPQAV
;
A
#
# COMPACT_ATOMS: atom_id res chain seq x y z
N MET A 1 -14.46 -63.52 -43.59
CA MET A 1 -13.39 -63.05 -42.69
C MET A 1 -14.07 -62.19 -41.64
N ALA A 2 -14.40 -62.78 -40.49
CA ALA A 2 -13.76 -62.49 -39.19
C ALA A 2 -14.01 -61.03 -38.75
N SER A 3 -14.60 -60.68 -37.62
CA SER A 3 -15.00 -61.39 -36.39
C SER A 3 -15.56 -60.30 -35.45
N GLU A 4 -16.72 -60.52 -34.82
CA GLU A 4 -17.07 -59.88 -33.53
C GLU A 4 -16.01 -60.25 -32.46
N PRO A 5 -15.77 -59.53 -31.33
CA PRO A 5 -16.83 -59.09 -30.40
C PRO A 5 -16.57 -57.88 -29.45
N ARG A 6 -17.68 -57.43 -28.84
CA ARG A 6 -17.90 -57.03 -27.42
C ARG A 6 -16.72 -56.49 -26.57
N GLY A 7 -16.92 -55.30 -25.98
CA GLY A 7 -16.32 -54.87 -24.70
C GLY A 7 -17.18 -53.77 -24.07
N ARG A 8 -18.11 -54.10 -23.17
CA ARG A 8 -18.00 -54.22 -21.70
C ARG A 8 -17.89 -52.89 -20.94
N SER A 9 -18.89 -52.70 -20.09
CA SER A 9 -19.10 -51.69 -19.06
C SER A 9 -18.11 -51.75 -17.89
N HIS A 10 -17.77 -50.57 -17.34
CA HIS A 10 -17.37 -50.22 -15.95
C HIS A 10 -16.23 -51.02 -15.25
N PRO A 11 -15.63 -50.60 -14.10
CA PRO A 11 -16.02 -49.55 -13.14
C PRO A 11 -14.87 -48.64 -12.61
N ASP A 12 -15.23 -47.72 -11.72
CA ASP A 12 -14.47 -47.27 -10.54
C ASP A 12 -12.98 -46.91 -10.65
N ARG A 13 -12.71 -45.60 -10.56
CA ARG A 13 -11.51 -45.09 -9.88
C ARG A 13 -11.87 -44.13 -8.75
N TYR A 14 -12.70 -44.61 -7.82
CA TYR A 14 -12.69 -44.12 -6.45
C TYR A 14 -12.02 -45.16 -5.56
N ARG A 15 -10.76 -44.92 -5.17
CA ARG A 15 -10.15 -45.59 -4.01
C ARG A 15 -9.53 -44.56 -3.06
N ARG A 16 -10.29 -44.36 -1.99
CA ARG A 16 -9.95 -43.97 -0.60
C ARG A 16 -8.46 -43.96 -0.23
N ALA A 17 -8.07 -42.94 0.53
CA ALA A 17 -7.69 -43.03 1.95
C ALA A 17 -7.40 -41.61 2.47
N GLN A 18 -8.31 -40.97 3.23
CA GLN A 18 -8.30 -40.92 4.70
C GLN A 18 -6.92 -40.64 5.34
N ARG A 19 -6.72 -39.34 5.67
CA ARG A 19 -6.02 -38.67 6.80
C ARG A 19 -5.36 -39.57 7.89
N PRO A 20 -4.30 -39.13 8.62
CA PRO A 20 -4.26 -37.82 9.30
C PRO A 20 -2.88 -37.12 9.47
N ALA A 21 -2.99 -35.96 10.16
CA ALA A 21 -2.02 -34.92 10.49
C ALA A 21 -0.68 -35.36 11.10
N ARG A 22 0.34 -34.50 10.89
CA ARG A 22 1.19 -33.97 11.97
C ARG A 22 1.84 -32.65 11.57
N ALA A 23 1.66 -31.67 12.45
CA ALA A 23 2.28 -30.35 12.45
C ALA A 23 3.72 -30.39 12.98
N ARG A 24 4.39 -29.23 12.86
CA ARG A 24 5.72 -28.77 13.32
C ARG A 24 6.64 -28.58 12.11
N GLY A 25 7.18 -27.40 11.83
CA GLY A 25 7.19 -26.13 12.54
C GLY A 25 8.33 -25.29 11.96
N GLY A 26 8.28 -23.98 12.20
CA GLY A 26 9.46 -23.12 12.11
C GLY A 26 9.80 -22.62 10.70
N GLY A 27 9.75 -21.30 10.55
CA GLY A 27 10.28 -20.61 9.39
C GLY A 27 9.20 -19.99 8.51
N GLU A 28 8.36 -19.13 9.10
CA GLU A 28 7.82 -18.02 8.32
C GLU A 28 9.00 -17.33 7.66
N ARG A 29 9.14 -17.54 6.35
CA ARG A 29 10.14 -16.88 5.51
C ARG A 29 9.77 -15.41 5.43
N ARG A 30 10.16 -14.71 6.48
CA ARG A 30 10.18 -13.27 6.67
C ARG A 30 11.29 -12.67 5.83
N LEU A 31 11.18 -12.75 4.50
CA LEU A 31 12.09 -12.08 3.57
C LEU A 31 11.37 -11.89 2.23
N ARG A 32 10.61 -10.80 2.08
CA ARG A 32 10.38 -10.12 0.79
C ARG A 32 10.09 -8.64 1.04
N ARG A 33 11.11 -7.89 1.46
CA ARG A 33 11.11 -6.42 1.45
C ARG A 33 12.03 -5.80 0.38
N ALA A 34 12.76 -6.61 -0.42
CA ALA A 34 13.83 -6.07 -1.27
C ALA A 34 13.74 -6.34 -2.79
N ASP A 35 12.79 -7.14 -3.31
CA ASP A 35 12.74 -7.45 -4.75
C ASP A 35 11.34 -7.27 -5.37
N ARG A 36 10.64 -6.17 -5.05
CA ARG A 36 9.68 -5.66 -6.04
C ARG A 36 10.51 -4.89 -7.04
N VAL A 37 10.65 -5.42 -8.26
CA VAL A 37 10.96 -4.59 -9.42
C VAL A 37 9.92 -3.49 -9.42
N PHE A 38 10.30 -2.31 -8.93
CA PHE A 38 9.46 -1.14 -8.89
C PHE A 38 9.22 -0.76 -10.33
N GLN A 39 8.07 -1.15 -10.87
CA GLN A 39 7.62 -0.57 -12.13
C GLN A 39 6.96 0.75 -11.76
N PRO A 40 7.49 1.90 -12.23
CA PRO A 40 6.79 3.15 -12.05
C PRO A 40 5.41 3.00 -12.68
N ASP A 41 4.38 3.31 -11.89
CA ASP A 41 3.00 3.31 -12.39
C ASP A 41 2.96 4.19 -13.66
N PRO A 42 2.58 3.65 -14.82
CA PRO A 42 2.51 4.43 -16.07
C PRO A 42 1.71 5.72 -15.91
N LEU A 43 0.74 5.74 -14.98
CA LEU A 43 -0.05 6.91 -14.64
C LEU A 43 0.79 8.00 -13.96
N LEU A 44 1.65 7.65 -13.00
CA LEU A 44 2.54 8.60 -12.34
C LEU A 44 3.50 9.25 -13.34
N GLN A 45 4.12 8.46 -14.20
CA GLN A 45 5.01 9.00 -15.24
C GLN A 45 4.25 9.96 -16.16
N THR A 46 3.02 9.60 -16.55
CA THR A 46 2.17 10.42 -17.42
C THR A 46 1.79 11.75 -16.76
N GLU A 47 1.34 11.73 -15.50
CA GLU A 47 0.94 12.93 -14.77
C GLU A 47 2.12 13.83 -14.42
N LEU A 48 3.28 13.27 -14.06
CA LEU A 48 4.50 14.05 -13.84
C LEU A 48 4.94 14.77 -15.13
N GLN A 49 4.94 14.06 -16.27
CA GLN A 49 5.25 14.68 -17.56
C GLN A 49 4.22 15.73 -17.98
N ARG A 50 2.95 15.53 -17.66
CA ARG A 50 1.89 16.52 -17.89
C ARG A 50 2.14 17.79 -17.08
N ALA A 51 2.35 17.67 -15.76
CA ALA A 51 2.63 18.80 -14.89
C ALA A 51 3.89 19.56 -15.34
N ARG A 52 4.97 18.85 -15.67
CA ARG A 52 6.21 19.46 -16.19
C ARG A 52 5.97 20.26 -17.47
N ARG A 53 5.23 19.72 -18.44
CA ARG A 53 4.92 20.43 -19.70
C ARG A 53 4.10 21.70 -19.47
N GLN A 54 3.30 21.72 -18.42
CA GLN A 54 2.44 22.85 -18.07
C GLN A 54 3.14 23.87 -17.16
N GLY A 55 4.34 23.56 -16.65
CA GLY A 55 4.99 24.35 -15.60
C GLY A 55 4.17 24.38 -14.30
N ALA A 56 3.31 23.37 -14.08
CA ALA A 56 2.40 23.32 -12.95
C ALA A 56 3.04 22.56 -11.77
N PRO A 57 2.78 22.96 -10.52
CA PRO A 57 3.29 22.25 -9.36
C PRO A 57 2.65 20.85 -9.27
N PHE A 58 3.42 19.87 -8.82
CA PHE A 58 2.97 18.49 -8.66
C PHE A 58 3.51 17.94 -7.34
N ALA A 59 2.67 17.21 -6.62
CA ALA A 59 3.07 16.56 -5.37
C ALA A 59 2.66 15.08 -5.36
N LEU A 60 3.45 14.28 -4.64
CA LEU A 60 3.19 12.88 -4.38
C LEU A 60 3.12 12.65 -2.88
N ILE A 61 2.08 11.95 -2.45
CA ILE A 61 1.90 11.51 -1.07
C ILE A 61 1.99 9.98 -1.05
N MET A 62 2.77 9.46 -0.12
CA MET A 62 2.74 8.05 0.30
C MET A 62 2.18 7.96 1.70
N LEU A 63 1.29 7.00 1.91
CA LEU A 63 0.55 6.82 3.16
C LEU A 63 0.58 5.34 3.55
N ASP A 64 0.76 5.07 4.83
CA ASP A 64 0.74 3.71 5.37
C ASP A 64 -0.03 3.69 6.70
N LEU A 65 -0.88 2.66 6.86
CA LEU A 65 -1.67 2.50 8.06
C LEU A 65 -0.82 2.01 9.23
N ASP A 66 -0.81 2.79 10.29
CA ASP A 66 -0.01 2.50 11.47
C ASP A 66 -0.48 1.23 12.16
N HIS A 67 0.47 0.36 12.50
CA HIS A 67 0.21 -0.88 13.24
C HIS A 67 -0.83 -1.81 12.57
N PHE A 68 -1.03 -1.73 11.24
CA PHE A 68 -2.03 -2.53 10.54
C PHE A 68 -1.82 -4.05 10.70
N LYS A 69 -0.57 -4.51 10.75
CA LYS A 69 -0.26 -5.90 11.13
C LYS A 69 -0.83 -6.26 12.51
N SER A 70 -0.74 -5.37 13.50
CA SER A 70 -1.31 -5.61 14.84
C SER A 70 -2.83 -5.75 14.78
N ILE A 71 -3.51 -4.92 13.97
CA ILE A 71 -4.96 -5.03 13.76
C ILE A 71 -5.31 -6.42 13.21
N ASN A 72 -4.57 -6.89 12.20
CA ASN A 72 -4.76 -8.24 11.65
C ASN A 72 -4.47 -9.34 12.66
N ASP A 73 -3.39 -9.22 13.42
CA ASP A 73 -2.98 -10.23 14.39
C ASP A 73 -3.96 -10.31 15.57
N THR A 74 -4.59 -9.18 15.96
CA THR A 74 -5.57 -9.11 17.06
C THR A 74 -6.98 -9.48 16.63
N HIS A 75 -7.47 -8.97 15.49
CA HIS A 75 -8.88 -9.09 15.09
C HIS A 75 -9.10 -9.99 13.87
N GLY A 76 -8.04 -10.51 13.27
CA GLY A 76 -8.06 -11.34 12.07
C GLY A 76 -8.11 -10.53 10.77
N HIS A 77 -7.75 -11.18 9.66
CA HIS A 77 -7.66 -10.54 8.34
C HIS A 77 -8.96 -9.92 7.83
N LEU A 78 -10.12 -10.48 8.20
CA LEU A 78 -11.41 -9.91 7.81
C LEU A 78 -11.64 -8.51 8.42
N CYS A 79 -11.14 -8.28 9.63
CA CYS A 79 -11.16 -6.97 10.26
C CYS A 79 -10.23 -6.00 9.50
N GLY A 80 -9.02 -6.46 9.16
CA GLY A 80 -8.09 -5.67 8.35
C GLY A 80 -8.67 -5.27 6.99
N ASP A 81 -9.37 -6.18 6.32
CA ASP A 81 -10.04 -5.88 5.04
C ASP A 81 -11.14 -4.83 5.22
N ALA A 82 -11.92 -4.91 6.31
CA ALA A 82 -12.92 -3.90 6.64
C ALA A 82 -12.29 -2.52 6.92
N VAL A 83 -11.16 -2.49 7.65
CA VAL A 83 -10.37 -1.27 7.88
C VAL A 83 -9.90 -0.67 6.57
N LEU A 84 -9.29 -1.48 5.69
CA LEU A 84 -8.81 -1.01 4.38
C LEU A 84 -9.93 -0.48 3.50
N ALA A 85 -11.11 -1.10 3.54
CA ALA A 85 -12.28 -0.64 2.81
C ALA A 85 -12.77 0.73 3.33
N ALA A 86 -12.86 0.89 4.65
CA ALA A 86 -13.26 2.15 5.29
C ALA A 86 -12.26 3.28 5.03
N VAL A 87 -10.96 3.01 5.18
CA VAL A 87 -9.87 3.93 4.84
C VAL A 87 -9.93 4.32 3.36
N GLY A 88 -10.06 3.34 2.47
CA GLY A 88 -10.14 3.59 1.04
C GLY A 88 -11.34 4.46 0.66
N GLN A 89 -12.49 4.28 1.31
CA GLN A 89 -13.64 5.15 1.14
C GLN A 89 -13.34 6.58 1.66
N ARG A 90 -12.79 6.71 2.87
CA ARG A 90 -12.46 8.01 3.44
C ARG A 90 -11.48 8.80 2.56
N ILE A 91 -10.45 8.14 2.02
CA ILE A 91 -9.50 8.76 1.08
C ILE A 91 -10.24 9.26 -0.18
N ARG A 92 -11.20 8.49 -0.71
CA ARG A 92 -12.00 8.94 -1.86
C ARG A 92 -12.83 10.18 -1.56
N ASP A 93 -13.37 10.29 -0.34
CA ASP A 93 -14.23 11.41 0.06
C ASP A 93 -13.43 12.70 0.30
N ILE A 94 -12.16 12.59 0.69
CA ILE A 94 -11.26 13.73 0.94
C ILE A 94 -10.72 14.31 -0.36
N LEU A 95 -10.38 13.45 -1.31
CA LEU A 95 -9.66 13.86 -2.52
C LEU A 95 -10.61 14.35 -3.62
N ARG A 96 -10.16 15.35 -4.38
CA ARG A 96 -10.92 15.83 -5.55
C ARG A 96 -10.83 14.83 -6.70
N ASN A 97 -11.74 14.94 -7.66
CA ASN A 97 -11.79 14.06 -8.82
C ASN A 97 -10.52 14.09 -9.69
N SER A 98 -9.80 15.22 -9.72
CA SER A 98 -8.54 15.36 -10.45
C SER A 98 -7.35 14.70 -9.74
N ASP A 99 -7.47 14.34 -8.47
CA ASP A 99 -6.42 13.62 -7.76
C ASP A 99 -6.48 12.14 -8.09
N THR A 100 -5.30 11.59 -8.33
CA THR A 100 -5.15 10.14 -8.48
C THR A 100 -4.89 9.53 -7.11
N LYS A 101 -5.58 8.43 -6.81
CA LYS A 101 -5.32 7.60 -5.63
C LYS A 101 -5.19 6.15 -6.05
N CYS A 102 -4.21 5.44 -5.53
CA CYS A 102 -4.08 4.00 -5.72
C CYS A 102 -3.62 3.32 -4.43
N ARG A 103 -3.97 2.04 -4.30
CA ARG A 103 -3.42 1.17 -3.26
C ARG A 103 -2.10 0.63 -3.79
N TYR A 104 -1.00 1.13 -3.23
CA TYR A 104 0.35 0.86 -3.69
C TYR A 104 0.89 -0.48 -3.16
N GLY A 105 0.49 -0.83 -1.93
CA GLY A 105 0.91 -2.04 -1.23
C GLY A 105 -0.23 -2.69 -0.44
N GLY A 106 0.12 -3.58 0.48
CA GLY A 106 -0.86 -4.22 1.37
C GLY A 106 -1.66 -3.18 2.16
N GLU A 107 -0.98 -2.35 2.94
CA GLU A 107 -1.59 -1.27 3.73
C GLU A 107 -1.17 0.13 3.28
N GLU A 108 -0.51 0.21 2.13
CA GLU A 108 0.10 1.43 1.60
C GLU A 108 -0.76 2.02 0.48
N PHE A 109 -0.92 3.34 0.51
CA PHE A 109 -1.64 4.14 -0.47
C PHE A 109 -0.72 5.21 -1.07
N MET A 110 -0.94 5.52 -2.33
CA MET A 110 -0.26 6.61 -3.03
C MET A 110 -1.29 7.58 -3.59
N VAL A 111 -1.02 8.88 -3.46
CA VAL A 111 -1.87 9.95 -3.97
C VAL A 111 -1.03 10.91 -4.81
N LEU A 112 -1.53 11.25 -6.00
CA LEU A 112 -0.92 12.21 -6.91
C LEU A 112 -1.75 13.47 -6.93
N LEU A 113 -1.11 14.61 -6.71
CA LEU A 113 -1.73 15.93 -6.62
C LEU A 113 -1.23 16.81 -7.78
N PRO A 114 -1.87 16.74 -8.97
CA PRO A 114 -1.53 17.62 -10.09
C PRO A 114 -1.94 19.06 -9.80
N ASP A 115 -1.21 20.04 -10.32
CA ASP A 115 -1.52 21.47 -10.13
C ASP A 115 -1.77 21.83 -8.64
N THR A 116 -0.88 21.36 -7.77
CA THR A 116 -1.00 21.56 -6.32
C THR A 116 0.31 22.09 -5.75
N PRO A 117 0.38 23.37 -5.33
CA PRO A 117 1.57 23.92 -4.71
C PRO A 117 1.77 23.36 -3.30
N ARG A 118 3.00 23.50 -2.76
CA ARG A 118 3.40 22.92 -1.46
C ARG A 118 2.42 23.20 -0.31
N PRO A 119 1.89 24.43 -0.11
CA PRO A 119 0.92 24.67 0.97
C PRO A 119 -0.38 23.86 0.82
N GLY A 120 -0.87 23.71 -0.42
CA GLY A 120 -2.04 22.88 -0.71
C GLY A 120 -1.76 21.40 -0.52
N ALA A 121 -0.57 20.93 -0.93
CA ALA A 121 -0.18 19.54 -0.77
C ALA A 121 -0.03 19.15 0.70
N LEU A 122 0.58 20.02 1.53
CA LEU A 122 0.65 19.84 2.98
C LEU A 122 -0.75 19.83 3.62
N HIS A 123 -1.64 20.72 3.19
CA HIS A 123 -3.01 20.74 3.70
C HIS A 123 -3.76 19.44 3.39
N VAL A 124 -3.61 18.89 2.17
CA VAL A 124 -4.19 17.60 1.80
C VAL A 124 -3.58 16.47 2.63
N ALA A 125 -2.26 16.44 2.80
CA ALA A 125 -1.57 15.44 3.61
C ALA A 125 -2.04 15.44 5.07
N GLU A 126 -2.16 16.61 5.70
CA GLU A 126 -2.68 16.74 7.06
C GLU A 126 -4.16 16.39 7.16
N SER A 127 -4.96 16.75 6.16
CA SER A 127 -6.38 16.39 6.10
C SER A 127 -6.56 14.88 6.01
N LEU A 128 -5.77 14.19 5.17
CA LEU A 128 -5.74 12.74 5.11
C LEU A 128 -5.40 12.14 6.48
N ARG A 129 -4.30 12.58 7.10
CA ARG A 129 -3.87 12.08 8.41
C ARG A 129 -4.95 12.27 9.48
N ALA A 130 -5.48 13.47 9.63
CA ALA A 130 -6.46 13.81 10.65
C ALA A 130 -7.78 13.07 10.46
N GLN A 131 -8.33 13.06 9.25
CA GLN A 131 -9.62 12.42 8.99
C GLN A 131 -9.55 10.90 8.97
N LEU A 132 -8.38 10.31 8.64
CA LEU A 132 -8.19 8.87 8.80
C LEU A 132 -8.14 8.45 10.27
N ALA A 133 -7.62 9.30 11.16
CA ALA A 133 -7.68 9.07 12.61
C ALA A 133 -9.12 9.08 13.16
N GLU A 134 -10.06 9.67 12.42
CA GLU A 134 -11.48 9.74 12.75
C GLU A 134 -12.32 8.63 12.09
N VAL A 135 -11.68 7.70 11.36
CA VAL A 135 -12.39 6.58 10.74
C VAL A 135 -12.92 5.64 11.82
N ASP A 136 -14.25 5.60 11.93
CA ASP A 136 -14.95 4.69 12.85
C ASP A 136 -15.13 3.31 12.21
N VAL A 137 -14.25 2.38 12.58
CA VAL A 137 -14.43 0.96 12.29
C VAL A 137 -14.83 0.26 13.59
N THR A 138 -16.03 -0.32 13.62
CA THR A 138 -16.47 -1.17 14.73
C THR A 138 -16.42 -2.63 14.28
N TRP A 139 -15.73 -3.47 15.03
CA TRP A 139 -15.60 -4.90 14.76
C TRP A 139 -15.92 -5.70 16.02
N ASN A 140 -16.88 -6.63 15.92
CA ASN A 140 -17.37 -7.39 17.07
C ASN A 140 -17.79 -6.53 18.29
N GLY A 141 -18.32 -5.33 18.06
CA GLY A 141 -18.76 -4.41 19.11
C GLY A 141 -17.64 -3.53 19.71
N GLU A 142 -16.40 -3.68 19.26
CA GLU A 142 -15.26 -2.88 19.70
C GLU A 142 -14.83 -1.89 18.61
N LYS A 143 -14.42 -0.69 19.02
CA LYS A 143 -13.84 0.30 18.10
C LYS A 143 -12.39 -0.08 17.78
N VAL A 144 -12.06 -0.14 16.50
CA VAL A 144 -10.71 -0.39 15.99
C VAL A 144 -10.09 0.96 15.63
N PRO A 145 -9.16 1.49 16.44
CA PRO A 145 -8.49 2.75 16.13
C PRO A 145 -7.55 2.54 14.94
N VAL A 146 -7.56 3.51 14.03
CA VAL A 146 -6.71 3.52 12.83
C VAL A 146 -6.03 4.88 12.76
N THR A 147 -4.73 4.91 12.58
CA THR A 147 -3.99 6.13 12.21
C THR A 147 -3.12 5.84 11.00
N ALA A 148 -2.58 6.89 10.39
CA ALA A 148 -1.69 6.75 9.26
C ALA A 148 -0.47 7.67 9.40
N SER A 149 0.68 7.15 8.99
CA SER A 149 1.88 7.94 8.75
C SER A 149 1.90 8.40 7.29
N VAL A 150 2.31 9.64 7.05
CA VAL A 150 2.23 10.27 5.72
C VAL A 150 3.58 10.88 5.33
N GLY A 151 4.07 10.49 4.15
CA GLY A 151 5.22 11.08 3.50
C GLY A 151 4.79 11.93 2.30
N LEU A 152 5.22 13.19 2.26
CA LEU A 152 4.96 14.13 1.18
C LEU A 152 6.26 14.46 0.43
N ALA A 153 6.20 14.54 -0.90
CA ALA A 153 7.27 15.09 -1.70
C ALA A 153 6.71 15.96 -2.83
N MET A 154 7.36 17.11 -3.06
CA MET A 154 7.10 17.96 -4.21
C MET A 154 7.96 17.50 -5.40
N ALA A 155 7.37 17.53 -6.60
CA ALA A 155 8.14 17.38 -7.82
C ALA A 155 9.07 18.58 -8.02
N MET A 156 10.29 18.31 -8.45
CA MET A 156 11.21 19.37 -8.86
C MET A 156 10.89 19.82 -10.29
N GLU A 157 11.17 21.08 -10.61
CA GLU A 157 10.80 21.70 -11.90
C GLU A 157 11.31 20.93 -13.14
N LYS A 158 12.48 20.30 -13.03
CA LYS A 158 13.11 19.51 -14.11
C LYS A 158 12.98 18.01 -13.92
N GLU A 159 12.12 17.56 -13.02
CA GLU A 159 11.97 16.13 -12.72
C GLU A 159 11.26 15.42 -13.88
N VAL A 160 11.94 14.43 -14.46
CA VAL A 160 11.46 13.64 -15.60
C VAL A 160 11.18 12.20 -15.21
N ASP A 161 12.05 11.66 -14.37
CA ASP A 161 11.93 10.34 -13.80
C ASP A 161 11.11 10.44 -12.50
N PRO A 162 10.04 9.66 -12.33
CA PRO A 162 9.29 9.63 -11.07
C PRO A 162 10.06 8.94 -9.92
N MET A 163 11.09 8.13 -10.19
CA MET A 163 11.79 7.36 -9.15
C MET A 163 12.38 8.22 -8.03
N PRO A 164 13.07 9.34 -8.29
CA PRO A 164 13.58 10.20 -7.22
C PRO A 164 12.46 10.87 -6.42
N LEU A 165 11.33 11.19 -7.04
CA LEU A 165 10.15 11.75 -6.35
C LEU A 165 9.54 10.74 -5.38
N ILE A 166 9.41 9.49 -5.81
CA ILE A 166 8.94 8.40 -4.96
C ILE A 166 9.92 8.15 -3.82
N GLY A 167 11.22 8.10 -4.09
CA GLY A 167 12.24 7.91 -3.05
C GLY A 167 12.20 9.01 -1.99
N ARG A 168 11.91 10.25 -2.38
CA ARG A 168 11.67 11.36 -1.44
C ARG A 168 10.42 11.13 -0.59
N ALA A 169 9.29 10.77 -1.20
CA ALA A 169 8.05 10.53 -0.45
C ALA A 169 8.18 9.33 0.50
N ASP A 170 8.89 8.27 0.09
CA ASP A 170 9.17 7.11 0.93
C ASP A 170 10.07 7.45 2.12
N ALA A 171 11.16 8.19 1.90
CA ALA A 171 12.02 8.68 2.98
C ALA A 171 11.23 9.57 3.97
N ALA A 172 10.34 10.42 3.46
CA ALA A 172 9.45 11.21 4.29
C ALA A 172 8.49 10.32 5.12
N LEU A 173 7.88 9.32 4.50
CA LEU A 173 7.00 8.35 5.17
C LEU A 173 7.76 7.56 6.25
N TYR A 174 8.98 7.14 5.95
CA TYR A 174 9.86 6.48 6.91
C TYR A 174 10.09 7.36 8.15
N ARG A 175 10.41 8.64 7.96
CA ARG A 175 10.58 9.59 9.07
C ARG A 175 9.29 9.79 9.86
N ALA A 176 8.12 9.83 9.21
CA ALA A 176 6.84 9.87 9.91
C ALA A 176 6.64 8.63 10.80
N LYS A 177 6.92 7.43 10.29
CA LYS A 177 6.81 6.17 11.04
C LYS A 177 7.80 6.09 12.22
N HIS A 178 9.01 6.60 12.04
CA HIS A 178 10.07 6.55 13.05
C HIS A 178 10.04 7.72 14.04
N GLY A 179 9.41 8.84 13.68
CA GLY A 179 9.22 10.00 14.56
C GLY A 179 8.01 9.91 15.49
N GLY A 180 7.36 8.74 15.62
CA GLY A 180 6.20 8.57 16.50
C GLY A 180 4.88 8.23 15.82
N ARG A 181 4.86 8.09 14.48
CA ARG A 181 3.64 7.80 13.68
C ARG A 181 2.58 8.89 13.75
N ASN A 182 1.45 8.68 13.08
CA ASN A 182 0.32 9.63 13.04
C ASN A 182 0.79 11.08 12.81
N GLN A 183 1.64 11.29 11.81
CA GLN A 183 2.18 12.60 11.45
C GLN A 183 2.48 12.67 9.95
N VAL A 184 2.58 13.90 9.46
CA VAL A 184 3.09 14.20 8.12
C VAL A 184 4.56 14.57 8.21
N CYS A 185 5.36 14.04 7.31
CA CYS A 185 6.71 14.50 7.06
C CYS A 185 6.86 14.82 5.58
N GLU A 186 7.73 15.79 5.25
CA GLU A 186 8.08 16.11 3.87
C GLU A 186 9.59 16.06 3.68
N THR A 187 10.08 15.61 2.53
CA THR A 187 11.52 15.69 2.21
C THR A 187 11.77 16.41 0.89
N GLU A 188 12.73 17.31 0.91
CA GLU A 188 13.23 18.00 -0.29
C GLU A 188 14.45 17.29 -0.89
N ILE A 189 15.16 16.47 -0.10
CA ILE A 189 16.38 15.76 -0.51
C ILE A 189 16.07 14.25 -0.52
N PRO A 190 16.40 13.52 -1.61
CA PRO A 190 16.39 12.07 -1.56
C PRO A 190 17.48 11.62 -0.57
N GLU A 191 17.07 11.20 0.63
CA GLU A 191 17.98 10.51 1.53
C GLU A 191 18.33 9.17 0.88
N PRO A 192 19.61 8.74 0.91
CA PRO A 192 19.95 7.40 0.48
C PRO A 192 19.09 6.39 1.29
N PRO A 193 18.67 5.26 0.69
CA PRO A 193 17.87 4.28 1.40
C PRO A 193 18.56 3.94 2.72
N ALA A 194 17.82 4.07 3.81
CA ALA A 194 18.34 3.89 5.16
C ALA A 194 19.11 2.57 5.22
N ALA A 195 20.43 2.66 5.41
CA ALA A 195 21.23 1.48 5.68
C ALA A 195 20.64 0.83 6.94
N GLU A 196 20.19 -0.42 6.82
CA GLU A 196 19.77 -1.18 7.98
C GLU A 196 20.90 -1.11 9.02
N PRO A 197 20.60 -0.88 10.32
CA PRO A 197 21.61 -1.02 11.34
C PRO A 197 22.16 -2.43 11.21
N GLN A 198 23.43 -2.54 10.79
CA GLN A 198 24.14 -3.81 10.81
C GLN A 198 24.10 -4.28 12.25
N ALA A 199 23.32 -5.33 12.50
CA ALA A 199 23.30 -6.00 13.78
C ALA A 199 24.74 -6.47 14.05
N VAL A 200 25.31 -5.94 15.14
CA VAL A 200 26.61 -6.35 15.70
C VAL A 200 26.51 -7.76 16.25
#